data_AF-A0AAD9JDU1-F1
#
_entry.id   AF-A0AAD9JDU1-F1
#
_cell.length_a   1.000
_cell.length_b   1.000
_cell.length_c   1.000
_cell.angle_alpha   90.00
_cell.angle_beta   90.00
_cell.angle_gamma   90.00
#
_symmetry.space_group_name_H-M   'P 1'
#
loop_
_entity.id
_entity.type
_entity.pdbx_description
1 polymer ?
#
loop_
_entity_poly.entity_id
_entity_poly.type
_entity_poly.pdbx_seq_one_letter_code
_entity_poly.pdbx_strand_id
1 'polypeptide(L)'
;MFFSGNVAYRKNASQVSYTWGDQFPADRAVDGNVDQWRSHEHCALPDRGQGTNGWWQVDLGGIFDILRVEIYSGNNKCMPGYFGGQCQFRCQCRAGETCNDITGQCPSDCPDDRWGVGCILNNNNYYNDPRGTNYMGKKAKSTHDEHHNPSVSGCKSWTKQDRYYLSSDGSRAEAEKNYCRNPTNSQHTWCYYNLKHNWKYCELENITCVTGRFDVNCKKECHCSGATEDCQKKNGGCQTECAAHFKGSKCQECQDGYFGTLCDRTCHCRSGSCDKTTGHCPSGCATGWTGDNCQTGN
;
A
#
# COMPACT_ATOMS: atom_id res chain seq x y z
N MET A 1 -1.02 -36.78 -1.66
CA MET A 1 -1.86 -35.57 -1.88
C MET A 1 -1.27 -34.47 -1.03
N PHE A 2 -0.78 -33.38 -1.63
CA PHE A 2 -0.35 -32.21 -0.88
C PHE A 2 -1.59 -31.41 -0.48
N PHE A 3 -1.87 -31.30 0.82
CA PHE A 3 -2.87 -30.35 1.30
C PHE A 3 -2.25 -28.94 1.24
N SER A 4 -2.77 -28.09 0.36
CA SER A 4 -2.46 -26.66 0.38
C SER A 4 -3.49 -25.94 1.24
N GLY A 5 -3.12 -25.53 2.45
CA GLY A 5 -4.02 -24.80 3.33
C GLY A 5 -3.40 -24.53 4.70
N ASN A 6 -4.04 -23.65 5.48
CA ASN A 6 -3.65 -23.40 6.87
C ASN A 6 -3.95 -24.64 7.73
N VAL A 7 -2.94 -25.48 7.95
CA VAL A 7 -3.05 -26.70 8.75
C VAL A 7 -3.21 -26.45 10.26
N ALA A 8 -2.99 -25.21 10.71
CA ALA A 8 -3.18 -24.78 12.09
C ALA A 8 -4.61 -24.30 12.37
N TYR A 9 -5.46 -24.08 11.35
CA TYR A 9 -6.81 -23.52 11.53
C TYR A 9 -7.66 -24.35 12.50
N ARG A 10 -8.18 -23.67 13.54
CA ARG A 10 -8.98 -24.22 14.65
C ARG A 10 -8.37 -25.42 15.36
N LYS A 11 -7.04 -25.51 15.37
CA LYS A 11 -6.31 -26.54 16.10
C LYS A 11 -6.16 -26.16 17.57
N ASN A 12 -5.80 -27.14 18.39
CA ASN A 12 -5.62 -26.90 19.82
C ASN A 12 -4.33 -26.11 20.05
N ALA A 13 -4.46 -24.92 20.63
CA ALA A 13 -3.34 -24.03 20.88
C ALA A 13 -3.13 -23.85 22.38
N SER A 14 -1.88 -23.62 22.78
CA SER A 14 -1.51 -23.35 24.16
C SER A 14 -0.45 -22.27 24.20
N GLN A 15 -0.43 -21.49 25.28
CA GLN A 15 0.52 -20.40 25.44
C GLN A 15 0.90 -20.22 26.90
N VAL A 16 2.00 -19.52 27.14
CA VAL A 16 2.32 -19.01 28.48
C VAL A 16 1.44 -17.80 28.80
N SER A 17 0.72 -17.83 29.92
CA SER A 17 0.00 -16.66 30.44
C SER A 17 -0.06 -16.69 31.96
N TYR A 18 0.36 -15.59 32.60
CA TYR A 18 0.49 -15.48 34.07
C TYR A 18 -0.58 -14.55 34.70
N THR A 19 -1.15 -13.66 33.90
CA THR A 19 -1.86 -12.44 34.34
C THR A 19 -3.16 -12.20 33.56
N TRP A 20 -3.21 -12.57 32.28
CA TRP A 20 -4.32 -12.27 31.35
C TRP A 20 -4.88 -13.51 30.64
N GLY A 21 -4.72 -14.70 31.24
CA GLY A 21 -5.02 -16.00 30.61
C GLY A 21 -6.40 -16.12 29.98
N ASP A 22 -7.41 -15.50 30.61
CA ASP A 22 -8.80 -15.58 30.15
C ASP A 22 -9.15 -14.52 29.09
N GLN A 23 -8.39 -13.42 28.99
CA GLN A 23 -8.73 -12.30 28.11
C GLN A 23 -8.14 -12.45 26.69
N PHE A 24 -7.05 -13.18 26.52
CA PHE A 24 -6.36 -13.37 25.23
C PHE A 24 -5.93 -14.83 25.03
N PRO A 25 -6.88 -15.78 24.92
CA PRO A 25 -6.57 -17.20 24.88
C PRO A 25 -5.81 -17.60 23.60
N ALA A 26 -5.08 -18.72 23.70
CA ALA A 26 -4.12 -19.16 22.67
C ALA A 26 -4.77 -19.53 21.34
N ASP A 27 -6.01 -20.01 21.37
CA ASP A 27 -6.79 -20.46 20.21
C ASP A 27 -7.14 -19.32 19.25
N ARG A 28 -7.15 -18.08 19.72
CA ARG A 28 -7.32 -16.90 18.84
C ARG A 28 -6.22 -16.76 17.78
N ALA A 29 -5.01 -17.25 18.02
CA ALA A 29 -3.96 -17.25 16.99
C ALA A 29 -4.22 -18.24 15.83
N VAL A 30 -5.22 -19.13 15.99
CA VAL A 30 -5.56 -20.17 15.01
C VAL A 30 -7.03 -20.15 14.61
N ASP A 31 -7.78 -19.12 15.01
CA ASP A 31 -9.22 -18.99 14.70
C ASP A 31 -9.48 -18.55 13.23
N GLY A 32 -8.43 -18.17 12.51
CA GLY A 32 -8.44 -17.67 11.13
C GLY A 32 -8.74 -16.19 11.01
N ASN A 33 -8.96 -15.50 12.12
CA ASN A 33 -9.01 -14.06 12.20
C ASN A 33 -7.59 -13.51 12.39
N VAL A 34 -7.21 -12.59 11.52
CA VAL A 34 -5.88 -11.97 11.48
C VAL A 34 -5.94 -10.49 11.93
N ASP A 35 -7.03 -10.10 12.60
CA ASP A 35 -7.18 -8.80 13.23
C ASP A 35 -6.15 -8.61 14.35
N GLN A 36 -5.40 -7.52 14.26
CA GLN A 36 -4.30 -7.20 15.16
C GLN A 36 -4.72 -6.20 16.25
N TRP A 37 -5.93 -5.66 16.20
CA TRP A 37 -6.42 -4.75 17.23
C TRP A 37 -6.80 -5.52 18.49
N ARG A 38 -6.04 -5.29 19.56
CA ARG A 38 -6.26 -5.90 20.87
C ARG A 38 -7.68 -5.72 21.40
N SER A 39 -8.36 -4.62 21.04
CA SER A 39 -9.75 -4.32 21.41
C SER A 39 -10.80 -5.17 20.69
N HIS A 40 -10.46 -5.81 19.56
CA HIS A 40 -11.41 -6.62 18.79
C HIS A 40 -11.43 -8.09 19.24
N GLU A 41 -10.70 -8.45 20.31
CA GLU A 41 -10.78 -9.78 20.93
C GLU A 41 -10.39 -10.95 20.00
N HIS A 42 -9.49 -10.72 19.05
CA HIS A 42 -8.98 -11.75 18.12
C HIS A 42 -7.48 -12.03 18.27
N CYS A 43 -6.80 -11.33 19.18
CA CYS A 43 -5.38 -11.56 19.43
C CYS A 43 -5.19 -12.62 20.52
N ALA A 44 -4.26 -13.56 20.29
CA ALA A 44 -3.61 -14.31 21.36
C ALA A 44 -2.45 -13.48 21.91
N LEU A 45 -2.27 -13.46 23.23
CA LEU A 45 -1.25 -12.64 23.88
C LEU A 45 -0.51 -13.47 24.94
N PRO A 46 0.60 -14.11 24.58
CA PRO A 46 1.43 -14.82 25.54
C PRO A 46 2.13 -13.81 26.45
N ASP A 47 1.63 -13.62 27.68
CA ASP A 47 2.21 -12.70 28.66
C ASP A 47 3.22 -13.38 29.58
N ARG A 48 4.22 -12.62 30.03
CA ARG A 48 5.35 -13.05 30.86
C ARG A 48 5.39 -12.23 32.14
N GLY A 49 5.51 -12.89 33.29
CA GLY A 49 6.15 -12.26 34.45
C GLY A 49 7.61 -11.89 34.10
N GLN A 50 8.13 -10.80 34.68
CA GLN A 50 9.41 -10.20 34.30
C GLN A 50 10.54 -11.22 34.10
N GLY A 51 11.15 -11.24 32.90
CA GLY A 51 12.48 -11.85 32.68
C GLY A 51 12.57 -13.12 31.81
N THR A 52 11.53 -13.54 31.06
CA THR A 52 11.64 -14.72 30.17
C THR A 52 10.99 -14.48 28.77
N ASN A 53 11.42 -15.18 27.70
CA ASN A 53 10.93 -15.03 26.29
C ASN A 53 9.57 -15.69 25.89
N GLY A 54 8.44 -14.97 25.80
CA GLY A 54 7.08 -15.42 25.37
C GLY A 54 6.98 -16.73 24.55
N TRP A 55 6.08 -17.68 24.89
CA TRP A 55 5.87 -18.90 24.06
C TRP A 55 4.39 -19.16 23.76
N TRP A 56 4.15 -19.65 22.54
CA TRP A 56 2.87 -20.12 22.04
C TRP A 56 3.13 -21.37 21.18
N GLN A 57 2.22 -22.34 21.20
CA GLN A 57 2.30 -23.56 20.41
C GLN A 57 0.92 -24.01 19.92
N VAL A 58 0.89 -24.79 18.84
CA VAL A 58 -0.31 -25.45 18.32
C VAL A 58 -0.05 -26.92 18.07
N ASP A 59 -0.97 -27.77 18.50
CA ASP A 59 -1.00 -29.19 18.16
C ASP A 59 -1.77 -29.38 16.84
N LEU A 60 -1.03 -29.69 15.77
CA LEU A 60 -1.62 -29.91 14.44
C LEU A 60 -2.41 -31.22 14.35
N GLY A 61 -2.27 -32.12 15.32
CA GLY A 61 -2.92 -33.43 15.35
C GLY A 61 -2.37 -34.43 14.31
N GLY A 62 -1.16 -34.20 13.81
CA GLY A 62 -0.50 -35.03 12.80
C GLY A 62 0.86 -34.48 12.36
N ILE A 63 1.55 -35.24 11.51
CA ILE A 63 2.82 -34.83 10.89
C ILE A 63 2.52 -34.17 9.56
N PHE A 64 3.02 -32.95 9.37
CA PHE A 64 2.82 -32.16 8.15
C PHE A 64 4.16 -31.58 7.68
N ASP A 65 4.35 -31.52 6.36
CA ASP A 65 5.43 -30.73 5.76
C ASP A 65 5.02 -29.25 5.77
N ILE A 66 5.58 -28.50 6.72
CA ILE A 66 5.26 -27.08 6.88
C ILE A 66 6.11 -26.23 5.93
N LEU A 67 5.45 -25.59 4.96
CA LEU A 67 6.14 -24.70 4.02
C LEU A 67 6.61 -23.40 4.69
N ARG A 68 5.77 -22.80 5.54
CA ARG A 68 6.06 -21.57 6.28
C ARG A 68 5.13 -21.43 7.49
N VAL A 69 5.56 -20.63 8.47
CA VAL A 69 4.75 -20.19 9.60
C VAL A 69 4.54 -18.68 9.47
N GLU A 70 3.30 -18.23 9.48
CA GLU A 70 2.95 -16.81 9.38
C GLU A 70 2.33 -16.33 10.70
N ILE A 71 2.92 -15.30 11.28
CA ILE A 71 2.45 -14.66 12.51
C ILE A 71 2.05 -13.21 12.15
N TYR A 72 0.86 -12.80 12.58
CA TYR A 72 0.33 -11.45 12.40
C TYR A 72 0.37 -10.75 13.76
N SER A 73 1.31 -9.82 13.93
CA SER A 73 1.51 -9.10 15.20
C SER A 73 1.97 -7.66 14.97
N GLY A 74 1.36 -6.71 15.69
CA GLY A 74 1.94 -5.39 15.94
C GLY A 74 1.85 -4.37 14.79
N ASN A 75 0.71 -4.25 14.09
CA ASN A 75 0.45 -3.26 13.03
C ASN A 75 1.41 -3.28 11.83
N ASN A 76 2.36 -4.22 11.78
CA ASN A 76 3.45 -4.21 10.80
C ASN A 76 3.24 -5.20 9.64
N LYS A 77 2.19 -6.02 9.68
CA LYS A 77 1.91 -7.02 8.64
C LYS A 77 0.43 -7.06 8.32
N CYS A 78 0.04 -6.88 7.07
CA CYS A 78 -1.37 -6.83 6.70
C CYS A 78 -1.99 -8.20 6.48
N MET A 79 -3.31 -8.29 6.71
CA MET A 79 -4.10 -9.47 6.37
C MET A 79 -3.90 -9.83 4.89
N PRO A 80 -3.89 -11.12 4.50
CA PRO A 80 -3.86 -11.51 3.09
C PRO A 80 -4.89 -10.75 2.26
N GLY A 81 -4.43 -10.05 1.23
CA GLY A 81 -5.28 -9.23 0.36
C GLY A 81 -5.43 -7.77 0.81
N TYR A 82 -4.77 -7.38 1.89
CA TYR A 82 -4.70 -6.00 2.37
C TYR A 82 -3.26 -5.49 2.35
N PHE A 83 -3.10 -4.18 2.19
CA PHE A 83 -1.80 -3.55 2.14
C PHE A 83 -1.82 -2.07 2.59
N GLY A 84 -0.62 -1.49 2.71
CA GLY A 84 -0.37 -0.08 3.00
C GLY A 84 -0.48 0.26 4.49
N GLY A 85 -0.33 1.54 4.82
CA GLY A 85 -0.36 2.03 6.19
C GLY A 85 -1.65 1.65 6.91
N GLN A 86 -1.53 1.05 8.10
CA GLN A 86 -2.65 0.54 8.90
C GLN A 86 -3.51 -0.53 8.18
N CYS A 87 -2.99 -1.15 7.11
CA CYS A 87 -3.66 -2.23 6.38
C CYS A 87 -5.06 -1.88 5.85
N GLN A 88 -5.27 -0.60 5.52
CA GLN A 88 -6.57 -0.05 5.14
C GLN A 88 -6.97 -0.34 3.68
N PHE A 89 -6.04 -0.75 2.81
CA PHE A 89 -6.34 -0.94 1.38
C PHE A 89 -6.49 -2.41 1.03
N ARG A 90 -7.63 -2.80 0.46
CA ARG A 90 -7.83 -4.13 -0.12
C ARG A 90 -7.33 -4.16 -1.56
N CYS A 91 -6.38 -5.03 -1.88
CA CYS A 91 -5.91 -5.21 -3.26
C CYS A 91 -6.91 -6.02 -4.11
N GLN A 92 -6.79 -5.85 -5.42
CA GLN A 92 -7.64 -6.47 -6.44
C GLN A 92 -6.78 -7.26 -7.43
N CYS A 93 -5.87 -8.08 -6.91
CA CYS A 93 -5.02 -8.96 -7.72
C CYS A 93 -5.85 -10.04 -8.46
N ARG A 94 -5.21 -10.82 -9.32
CA ARG A 94 -5.88 -11.92 -10.02
C ARG A 94 -6.36 -12.98 -9.02
N ALA A 95 -7.35 -13.78 -9.42
CA ALA A 95 -8.02 -14.73 -8.53
C ALA A 95 -7.01 -15.68 -7.86
N GLY A 96 -7.07 -15.78 -6.53
CA GLY A 96 -6.17 -16.63 -5.73
C GLY A 96 -4.83 -15.99 -5.36
N GLU A 97 -4.52 -14.78 -5.85
CA GLU A 97 -3.28 -14.08 -5.52
C GLU A 97 -3.41 -13.22 -4.27
N THR A 98 -2.28 -13.06 -3.57
CA THR A 98 -2.15 -12.16 -2.44
C THR A 98 -1.12 -11.09 -2.78
N CYS A 99 -1.46 -9.81 -2.55
CA CYS A 99 -0.51 -8.72 -2.72
C CYS A 99 0.52 -8.66 -1.59
N ASN A 100 1.65 -8.00 -1.85
CA ASN A 100 2.55 -7.55 -0.81
C ASN A 100 1.84 -6.60 0.16
N ASP A 101 2.02 -6.83 1.46
CA ASP A 101 1.37 -6.11 2.56
C ASP A 101 1.84 -4.66 2.74
N ILE A 102 3.03 -4.31 2.27
CA ILE A 102 3.54 -2.94 2.32
C ILE A 102 3.25 -2.22 1.01
N THR A 103 3.67 -2.81 -0.11
CA THR A 103 3.66 -2.16 -1.42
C THR A 103 2.37 -2.37 -2.22
N GLY A 104 1.52 -3.33 -1.83
CA GLY A 104 0.34 -3.72 -2.61
C GLY A 104 0.66 -4.40 -3.94
N GLN A 105 1.92 -4.73 -4.22
CA GLN A 105 2.31 -5.33 -5.50
C GLN A 105 1.71 -6.74 -5.64
N CYS A 106 1.04 -7.00 -6.76
CA CYS A 106 0.50 -8.32 -7.10
C CYS A 106 1.57 -9.19 -7.82
N PRO A 107 1.57 -10.53 -7.60
CA PRO A 107 2.53 -11.44 -8.23
C PRO A 107 2.51 -11.43 -9.76
N SER A 108 1.33 -11.48 -10.38
CA SER A 108 1.18 -11.57 -11.85
C SER A 108 0.69 -10.26 -12.50
N ASP A 109 1.08 -9.11 -11.93
CA ASP A 109 0.55 -7.79 -12.32
C ASP A 109 -0.99 -7.72 -12.17
N CYS A 110 -1.59 -6.58 -12.50
CA CYS A 110 -3.02 -6.38 -12.37
C CYS A 110 -3.86 -7.15 -13.40
N PRO A 111 -5.11 -7.50 -13.05
CA PRO A 111 -6.13 -7.88 -14.01
C PRO A 111 -6.27 -6.87 -15.16
N ASP A 112 -6.79 -7.32 -16.31
CA ASP A 112 -6.78 -6.54 -17.55
C ASP A 112 -7.66 -5.28 -17.50
N ASP A 113 -8.55 -5.16 -16.51
CA ASP A 113 -9.43 -4.01 -16.26
C ASP A 113 -8.92 -3.10 -15.12
N ARG A 114 -7.78 -3.45 -14.51
CA ARG A 114 -7.20 -2.76 -13.35
C ARG A 114 -5.75 -2.34 -13.59
N TRP A 115 -5.29 -1.38 -12.80
CA TRP A 115 -3.90 -0.91 -12.76
C TRP A 115 -3.59 -0.20 -11.44
N GLY A 116 -2.34 0.26 -11.31
CA GLY A 116 -1.87 1.01 -10.13
C GLY A 116 -1.54 0.12 -8.93
N VAL A 117 -1.19 0.77 -7.82
CA VAL A 117 -0.80 0.10 -6.56
C VAL A 117 -1.98 -0.73 -6.04
N GLY A 118 -1.76 -2.01 -5.73
CA GLY A 118 -2.83 -2.91 -5.28
C GLY A 118 -3.89 -3.22 -6.33
N CYS A 119 -3.69 -2.82 -7.59
CA CYS A 119 -4.68 -2.95 -8.66
C CYS A 119 -6.03 -2.31 -8.33
N ILE A 120 -6.01 -1.23 -7.55
CA ILE A 120 -7.23 -0.56 -7.08
C ILE A 120 -7.79 0.46 -8.10
N LEU A 121 -7.04 0.77 -9.16
CA LEU A 121 -7.46 1.72 -10.19
C LEU A 121 -8.10 0.99 -11.38
N ASN A 122 -9.16 1.54 -11.94
CA ASN A 122 -9.86 1.00 -13.10
C ASN A 122 -9.29 1.59 -14.40
N ASN A 123 -9.18 0.78 -15.44
CA ASN A 123 -8.68 1.21 -16.75
C ASN A 123 -9.60 2.22 -17.45
N ASN A 124 -10.87 2.35 -17.07
CA ASN A 124 -11.80 3.34 -17.62
C ASN A 124 -11.76 4.69 -16.91
N ASN A 125 -10.82 4.91 -15.99
CA ASN A 125 -10.79 6.10 -15.15
C ASN A 125 -9.38 6.68 -15.10
N TYR A 126 -9.31 8.01 -15.05
CA TYR A 126 -8.13 8.74 -14.61
C TYR A 126 -8.44 9.40 -13.25
N TYR A 127 -7.41 9.56 -12.42
CA TYR A 127 -7.60 9.88 -11.01
C TYR A 127 -6.92 11.19 -10.64
N ASN A 128 -7.71 12.13 -10.11
CA ASN A 128 -7.27 13.49 -9.77
C ASN A 128 -6.56 14.23 -10.91
N ASP A 129 -6.86 13.87 -12.17
CA ASP A 129 -6.17 14.37 -13.36
C ASP A 129 -7.18 14.68 -14.46
N PRO A 130 -7.85 15.85 -14.45
CA PRO A 130 -8.98 16.17 -15.33
C PRO A 130 -8.74 15.95 -16.84
N ARG A 131 -7.48 15.94 -17.29
CA ARG A 131 -7.08 15.76 -18.69
C ARG A 131 -6.45 14.39 -19.00
N GLY A 132 -6.23 13.57 -17.97
CA GLY A 132 -5.55 12.28 -18.08
C GLY A 132 -4.13 12.39 -18.65
N THR A 133 -3.40 13.48 -18.37
CA THR A 133 -1.99 13.65 -18.81
C THR A 133 -1.05 12.63 -18.17
N ASN A 134 -1.44 12.07 -17.03
CA ASN A 134 -0.71 11.08 -16.27
C ASN A 134 -1.36 9.70 -16.33
N TYR A 135 -2.41 9.49 -17.11
CA TYR A 135 -3.10 8.21 -17.18
C TYR A 135 -2.13 7.10 -17.65
N MET A 136 -1.97 6.06 -16.84
CA MET A 136 -1.10 4.90 -17.14
C MET A 136 -1.87 3.58 -17.21
N GLY A 137 -3.20 3.62 -17.27
CA GLY A 137 -4.02 2.43 -17.43
C GLY A 137 -3.87 1.77 -18.81
N LYS A 138 -4.54 0.65 -19.00
CA LYS A 138 -4.41 -0.23 -20.18
C LYS A 138 -5.59 -0.13 -21.17
N LYS A 139 -6.42 0.92 -21.11
CA LYS A 139 -7.51 1.11 -22.10
C LYS A 139 -6.93 1.29 -23.50
N ALA A 140 -7.42 0.53 -24.46
CA ALA A 140 -6.99 0.54 -25.86
C ALA A 140 -8.17 0.67 -26.83
N LYS A 141 -9.18 1.48 -26.48
CA LYS A 141 -10.35 1.75 -27.31
C LYS A 141 -10.65 3.25 -27.35
N SER A 142 -10.94 3.75 -28.53
CA SER A 142 -11.34 5.13 -28.80
C SER A 142 -12.86 5.27 -28.97
N THR A 143 -13.39 6.48 -28.92
CA THR A 143 -14.81 6.76 -29.21
C THR A 143 -15.22 6.46 -30.65
N HIS A 144 -14.28 6.28 -31.58
CA HIS A 144 -14.60 5.78 -32.92
C HIS A 144 -15.07 4.33 -32.88
N ASP A 145 -14.41 3.52 -32.04
CA ASP A 145 -14.54 2.07 -31.99
C ASP A 145 -15.89 1.60 -31.46
N GLU A 146 -16.61 2.49 -30.76
CA GLU A 146 -17.92 2.24 -30.17
C GLU A 146 -19.09 2.55 -31.11
N HIS A 147 -18.85 3.36 -32.15
CA HIS A 147 -19.89 3.81 -33.08
C HIS A 147 -19.81 3.21 -34.49
N HIS A 148 -18.72 2.52 -34.87
CA HIS A 148 -18.55 1.90 -36.19
C HIS A 148 -17.92 0.49 -36.08
N ASN A 149 -18.58 -0.51 -36.69
CA ASN A 149 -18.23 -1.94 -36.86
C ASN A 149 -17.22 -2.55 -35.84
N PRO A 150 -17.68 -3.36 -34.86
CA PRO A 150 -16.85 -3.92 -33.79
C PRO A 150 -15.81 -4.97 -34.22
N SER A 151 -15.77 -5.33 -35.51
CA SER A 151 -14.93 -6.43 -36.02
C SER A 151 -13.45 -6.04 -36.20
N VAL A 152 -13.11 -4.73 -36.20
CA VAL A 152 -11.74 -4.22 -36.30
C VAL A 152 -11.57 -2.94 -35.46
N SER A 153 -11.97 -2.94 -34.19
CA SER A 153 -12.04 -1.70 -33.41
C SER A 153 -11.19 -1.76 -32.13
N GLY A 154 -10.26 -0.81 -32.01
CA GLY A 154 -9.22 -0.74 -30.99
C GLY A 154 -8.05 0.12 -31.46
N CYS A 155 -7.40 0.78 -30.49
CA CYS A 155 -6.30 1.69 -30.71
C CYS A 155 -5.17 1.05 -31.54
N LYS A 156 -4.49 1.85 -32.36
CA LYS A 156 -3.31 1.49 -33.14
C LYS A 156 -2.06 1.98 -32.44
N SER A 157 -0.94 1.36 -32.78
CA SER A 157 0.36 1.61 -32.15
C SER A 157 0.80 3.08 -32.27
N TRP A 158 1.48 3.56 -31.24
CA TRP A 158 2.02 4.91 -31.19
C TRP A 158 3.20 5.09 -32.15
N THR A 159 3.21 6.22 -32.86
CA THR A 159 4.35 6.65 -33.69
C THR A 159 5.51 7.11 -32.81
N LYS A 160 6.74 7.17 -33.34
CA LYS A 160 7.90 7.68 -32.58
C LYS A 160 7.71 9.12 -32.08
N GLN A 161 6.90 9.92 -32.78
CA GLN A 161 6.64 11.31 -32.44
C GLN A 161 5.80 11.44 -31.16
N ASP A 162 4.79 10.59 -31.00
CA ASP A 162 3.82 10.67 -29.89
C ASP A 162 4.06 9.63 -28.79
N ARG A 163 5.02 8.73 -28.99
CA ARG A 163 5.32 7.67 -28.02
C ARG A 163 5.97 8.21 -26.76
N TYR A 164 6.75 9.28 -26.84
CA TYR A 164 7.44 9.85 -25.69
C TYR A 164 6.77 11.15 -25.26
N TYR A 165 6.45 11.26 -23.97
CA TYR A 165 5.83 12.46 -23.43
C TYR A 165 6.30 12.77 -22.01
N LEU A 166 6.11 14.02 -21.62
CA LEU A 166 6.38 14.47 -20.26
C LEU A 166 5.10 14.32 -19.43
N SER A 167 5.21 13.55 -18.35
CA SER A 167 4.23 13.50 -17.28
C SER A 167 4.23 14.84 -16.51
N SER A 168 3.18 15.09 -15.74
CA SER A 168 3.04 16.35 -14.98
C SER A 168 4.12 16.55 -13.91
N ASP A 169 4.79 15.47 -13.49
CA ASP A 169 5.94 15.47 -12.59
C ASP A 169 7.28 15.71 -13.32
N GLY A 170 7.26 15.95 -14.63
CA GLY A 170 8.45 16.14 -15.46
C GLY A 170 9.17 14.85 -15.84
N SER A 171 8.66 13.68 -15.43
CA SER A 171 9.22 12.39 -15.85
C SER A 171 8.90 12.10 -17.32
N ARG A 172 9.85 11.48 -18.03
CA ARG A 172 9.64 11.00 -19.40
C ARG A 172 8.93 9.66 -19.35
N ALA A 173 7.73 9.60 -19.91
CA ALA A 173 6.94 8.39 -20.05
C ALA A 173 6.94 7.90 -21.50
N GLU A 174 6.90 6.57 -21.67
CA GLU A 174 6.73 5.92 -22.97
C GLU A 174 5.30 5.35 -23.05
N ALA A 175 4.62 5.63 -24.16
CA ALA A 175 3.32 5.07 -24.45
C ALA A 175 3.48 3.58 -24.78
N GLU A 176 3.20 2.74 -23.80
CA GLU A 176 3.23 1.29 -23.96
C GLU A 176 2.15 0.80 -24.93
N LYS A 177 2.54 -0.14 -25.79
CA LYS A 177 1.66 -0.80 -26.78
C LYS A 177 0.83 0.21 -27.58
N ASN A 178 -0.48 0.18 -27.39
CA ASN A 178 -1.48 1.00 -28.07
C ASN A 178 -2.47 1.60 -27.05
N TYR A 179 -2.08 1.72 -25.78
CA TYR A 179 -2.98 2.23 -24.75
C TYR A 179 -3.23 3.73 -24.94
N CYS A 180 -4.42 4.19 -24.57
CA CYS A 180 -4.80 5.60 -24.56
C CYS A 180 -3.81 6.42 -23.73
N ARG A 181 -3.33 7.53 -24.27
CA ARG A 181 -2.39 8.45 -23.60
C ARG A 181 -2.71 9.89 -23.99
N ASN A 182 -2.12 10.84 -23.30
CA ASN A 182 -2.24 12.26 -23.65
C ASN A 182 -0.86 12.92 -23.80
N PRO A 183 -0.08 12.52 -24.83
CA PRO A 183 1.29 12.99 -25.00
C PRO A 183 1.41 14.47 -25.37
N THR A 184 0.33 15.06 -25.88
CA THR A 184 0.29 16.43 -26.43
C THR A 184 -0.44 17.43 -25.53
N ASN A 185 -0.74 17.07 -24.28
CA ASN A 185 -1.53 17.89 -23.33
C ASN A 185 -2.87 18.38 -23.95
N SER A 186 -3.51 17.48 -24.70
CA SER A 186 -4.85 17.64 -25.25
C SER A 186 -5.89 17.68 -24.12
N GLN A 187 -7.15 17.94 -24.48
CA GLN A 187 -8.24 18.02 -23.50
C GLN A 187 -8.50 16.69 -22.77
N HIS A 188 -8.37 15.57 -23.48
CA HIS A 188 -8.50 14.22 -22.92
C HIS A 188 -7.45 13.28 -23.52
N THR A 189 -7.28 12.12 -22.91
CA THR A 189 -6.52 11.00 -23.49
C THR A 189 -7.11 10.59 -24.83
N TRP A 190 -6.23 10.20 -25.75
CA TRP A 190 -6.59 9.79 -27.09
C TRP A 190 -5.72 8.61 -27.53
N CYS A 191 -6.07 8.04 -28.68
CA CYS A 191 -5.23 7.10 -29.39
C CYS A 191 -5.51 7.16 -30.89
N TYR A 192 -4.63 6.56 -31.69
CA TYR A 192 -4.88 6.34 -33.11
C TYR A 192 -5.92 5.24 -33.32
N TYR A 193 -6.95 5.47 -34.13
CA TYR A 193 -7.97 4.43 -34.42
C TYR A 193 -7.70 3.69 -35.74
N ASN A 194 -6.80 4.20 -36.59
CA ASN A 194 -6.44 3.55 -37.86
C ASN A 194 -4.95 3.67 -38.22
N LEU A 195 -4.53 2.92 -39.24
CA LEU A 195 -3.13 2.87 -39.71
C LEU A 195 -2.68 4.15 -40.43
N LYS A 196 -3.61 5.05 -40.75
CA LYS A 196 -3.29 6.39 -41.28
C LYS A 196 -2.99 7.39 -40.16
N HIS A 197 -2.94 6.92 -38.91
CA HIS A 197 -2.74 7.74 -37.72
C HIS A 197 -3.82 8.82 -37.55
N ASN A 198 -5.05 8.53 -37.97
CA ASN A 198 -6.18 9.34 -37.51
C ASN A 198 -6.45 8.98 -36.05
N TRP A 199 -6.78 9.99 -35.23
CA TRP A 199 -6.97 9.83 -33.80
C TRP A 199 -8.37 10.24 -33.35
N LYS A 200 -8.78 9.69 -32.20
CA LYS A 200 -9.98 10.08 -31.45
C LYS A 200 -9.69 9.96 -29.96
N TYR A 201 -10.49 10.68 -29.16
CA TYR A 201 -10.42 10.58 -27.71
C TYR A 201 -10.84 9.19 -27.23
N CYS A 202 -10.33 8.81 -26.07
CA CYS A 202 -10.79 7.66 -25.33
C CYS A 202 -11.79 8.10 -24.28
N GLU A 203 -12.86 7.33 -24.09
CA GLU A 203 -13.87 7.61 -23.08
C GLU A 203 -13.35 7.16 -21.71
N LEU A 204 -12.89 8.11 -20.91
CA LEU A 204 -12.41 7.87 -19.54
C LEU A 204 -13.08 8.88 -18.62
N GLU A 205 -13.42 8.44 -17.41
CA GLU A 205 -14.03 9.31 -16.39
C GLU A 205 -12.98 9.85 -15.42
N ASN A 206 -13.13 11.12 -15.01
CA ASN A 206 -12.34 11.71 -13.93
C ASN A 206 -12.92 11.33 -12.57
N ILE A 207 -12.18 10.54 -11.80
CA ILE A 207 -12.61 10.12 -10.46
C ILE A 207 -11.62 10.60 -9.42
N THR A 208 -12.10 10.80 -8.19
CA THR A 208 -11.25 11.08 -7.04
C THR A 208 -10.62 9.79 -6.50
N CYS A 209 -9.47 9.90 -5.85
CA CYS A 209 -8.86 8.73 -5.24
C CYS A 209 -9.73 8.14 -4.13
N VAL A 210 -9.58 6.83 -3.92
CA VAL A 210 -10.16 6.13 -2.75
C VAL A 210 -9.74 6.83 -1.45
N THR A 211 -10.57 6.72 -0.41
CA THR A 211 -10.24 7.20 0.94
C THR A 211 -8.87 6.65 1.37
N GLY A 212 -8.07 7.48 2.04
CA GLY A 212 -6.72 7.12 2.43
C GLY A 212 -5.65 7.26 1.33
N ARG A 213 -6.01 7.63 0.08
CA ARG A 213 -5.03 7.90 -0.99
C ARG A 213 -5.24 9.25 -1.66
N PHE A 214 -4.14 9.82 -2.13
CA PHE A 214 -4.09 11.11 -2.81
C PHE A 214 -3.07 11.12 -3.95
N ASP A 215 -2.93 12.29 -4.58
CA ASP A 215 -2.05 12.59 -5.72
C ASP A 215 -2.65 12.11 -7.05
N VAL A 216 -1.99 12.45 -8.16
CA VAL A 216 -2.31 11.88 -9.48
C VAL A 216 -2.13 10.37 -9.45
N ASN A 217 -3.10 9.63 -9.96
CA ASN A 217 -3.11 8.16 -9.96
C ASN A 217 -3.03 7.51 -8.57
N CYS A 218 -3.40 8.21 -7.49
CA CYS A 218 -3.57 7.64 -6.15
C CYS A 218 -2.33 6.92 -5.59
N LYS A 219 -1.13 7.33 -6.02
CA LYS A 219 0.11 6.65 -5.66
C LYS A 219 0.48 6.84 -4.18
N LYS A 220 0.07 7.95 -3.57
CA LYS A 220 0.44 8.34 -2.20
C LYS A 220 -0.68 8.05 -1.20
N GLU A 221 -0.28 7.77 0.04
CA GLU A 221 -1.17 7.45 1.16
C GLU A 221 -1.37 8.66 2.07
N CYS A 222 -2.57 8.84 2.59
CA CYS A 222 -2.88 9.87 3.58
C CYS A 222 -2.20 9.52 4.91
N HIS A 223 -1.66 10.54 5.58
CA HIS A 223 -1.00 10.41 6.87
C HIS A 223 -1.59 11.39 7.89
N CYS A 224 -2.91 11.32 8.08
CA CYS A 224 -3.65 12.11 9.07
C CYS A 224 -3.80 11.32 10.38
N SER A 225 -3.93 12.01 11.51
CA SER A 225 -4.03 11.35 12.83
C SER A 225 -5.34 10.55 12.99
N GLY A 226 -6.39 10.87 12.23
CA GLY A 226 -7.63 10.11 12.17
C GLY A 226 -7.53 8.91 11.20
N ALA A 227 -7.73 7.69 11.72
CA ALA A 227 -7.74 6.43 10.95
C ALA A 227 -8.78 6.37 9.81
N THR A 228 -9.68 7.36 9.74
CA THR A 228 -10.80 7.44 8.78
C THR A 228 -10.88 8.79 8.06
N GLU A 229 -9.89 9.67 8.18
CA GLU A 229 -9.96 11.00 7.57
C GLU A 229 -9.72 10.96 6.05
N ASP A 230 -10.56 11.71 5.33
CA ASP A 230 -10.34 12.00 3.92
C ASP A 230 -9.33 13.16 3.78
N CYS A 231 -8.06 12.83 3.55
CA CYS A 231 -7.08 13.86 3.24
C CYS A 231 -7.38 14.53 1.89
N GLN A 232 -6.90 15.76 1.70
CA GLN A 232 -7.07 16.47 0.44
C GLN A 232 -6.52 15.64 -0.74
N LYS A 233 -7.42 15.21 -1.64
CA LYS A 233 -7.10 14.26 -2.73
C LYS A 233 -5.95 14.69 -3.65
N LYS A 234 -5.71 15.98 -3.80
CA LYS A 234 -4.64 16.49 -4.68
C LYS A 234 -3.26 16.50 -4.05
N ASN A 235 -3.14 16.74 -2.74
CA ASN A 235 -1.86 17.06 -2.12
C ASN A 235 -1.60 16.36 -0.78
N GLY A 236 -2.57 15.63 -0.22
CA GLY A 236 -2.41 14.86 1.01
C GLY A 236 -2.61 15.66 2.30
N GLY A 237 -2.99 16.94 2.22
CA GLY A 237 -3.19 17.78 3.40
C GLY A 237 -4.34 17.30 4.28
N CYS A 238 -4.13 17.31 5.59
CA CYS A 238 -5.13 16.94 6.59
C CYS A 238 -5.89 18.18 7.06
N GLN A 239 -7.17 18.02 7.41
CA GLN A 239 -7.98 19.11 7.95
C GLN A 239 -7.64 19.42 9.41
N THR A 240 -7.29 18.38 10.17
CA THR A 240 -6.93 18.47 11.58
C THR A 240 -5.40 18.51 11.73
N GLU A 241 -4.78 17.37 11.98
CA GLU A 241 -3.34 17.24 12.21
C GLU A 241 -2.78 16.00 11.49
N CYS A 242 -1.48 16.03 11.24
CA CYS A 242 -0.78 14.89 10.67
C CYS A 242 -0.67 13.77 11.71
N ALA A 243 -0.64 12.53 11.23
CA ALA A 243 -0.21 11.41 12.05
C ALA A 243 1.20 11.67 12.59
N ALA A 244 1.54 11.01 13.69
CA ALA A 244 2.91 11.05 14.21
C ALA A 244 3.90 10.65 13.09
N HIS A 245 5.07 11.30 13.05
CA HIS A 245 6.13 11.15 12.02
C HIS A 245 5.88 11.88 10.72
N PHE A 246 4.78 12.62 10.63
CA PHE A 246 4.44 13.43 9.48
C PHE A 246 4.25 14.88 9.90
N LYS A 247 4.73 15.82 9.08
CA LYS A 247 4.66 17.26 9.36
C LYS A 247 4.38 18.07 8.10
N GLY A 248 3.86 19.27 8.31
CA GLY A 248 3.64 20.25 7.28
C GLY A 248 2.23 20.19 6.72
N SER A 249 1.88 21.12 5.84
CA SER A 249 0.53 21.24 5.28
C SER A 249 0.11 20.06 4.38
N LYS A 250 1.03 19.13 4.08
CA LYS A 250 0.80 17.94 3.25
C LYS A 250 1.23 16.65 3.95
N CYS A 251 1.49 16.71 5.26
CA CYS A 251 1.91 15.57 6.08
C CYS A 251 3.03 14.76 5.44
N GLN A 252 4.14 15.42 5.17
CA GLN A 252 5.35 14.79 4.67
C GLN A 252 6.08 14.07 5.80
N GLU A 253 6.63 12.90 5.51
CA GLU A 253 7.40 12.12 6.47
C GLU A 253 8.60 12.91 7.01
N CYS A 254 8.94 12.71 8.29
CA CYS A 254 10.13 13.29 8.89
C CYS A 254 11.38 12.93 8.09
N GLN A 255 12.26 13.91 7.91
CA GLN A 255 13.58 13.68 7.33
C GLN A 255 14.41 12.77 8.21
N ASP A 256 15.29 11.99 7.57
CA ASP A 256 16.25 11.14 8.27
C ASP A 256 17.10 11.97 9.23
N GLY A 257 17.26 11.46 10.45
CA GLY A 257 17.90 12.18 11.55
C GLY A 257 16.96 13.06 12.37
N TYR A 258 15.65 13.08 12.08
CA TYR A 258 14.64 13.76 12.88
C TYR A 258 13.53 12.82 13.34
N PHE A 259 12.99 13.07 14.52
CA PHE A 259 11.91 12.26 15.11
C PHE A 259 10.93 13.10 15.93
N GLY A 260 9.85 12.46 16.38
CA GLY A 260 8.79 13.05 17.18
C GLY A 260 7.58 13.48 16.33
N THR A 261 6.51 13.90 17.01
CA THR A 261 5.24 14.29 16.35
C THR A 261 5.39 15.48 15.42
N LEU A 262 6.36 16.37 15.68
CA LEU A 262 6.64 17.56 14.88
C LEU A 262 8.00 17.52 14.18
N CYS A 263 8.64 16.35 14.08
CA CYS A 263 9.97 16.19 13.49
C CYS A 263 10.98 17.25 13.99
N ASP A 264 10.86 17.66 15.25
CA ASP A 264 11.58 18.80 15.84
C ASP A 264 12.78 18.35 16.68
N ARG A 265 12.88 17.03 16.93
CA ARG A 265 13.95 16.42 17.71
C ARG A 265 14.96 15.78 16.77
N THR A 266 16.24 16.01 17.04
CA THR A 266 17.33 15.47 16.23
C THR A 266 17.81 14.16 16.80
N CYS A 267 18.14 13.21 15.95
CA CYS A 267 18.65 11.91 16.35
C CYS A 267 20.16 11.95 16.48
N HIS A 268 20.67 11.45 17.61
CA HIS A 268 22.09 11.33 17.88
C HIS A 268 22.53 9.87 17.86
N CYS A 269 22.19 9.18 16.77
CA CYS A 269 22.58 7.80 16.53
C CYS A 269 24.05 7.70 16.14
N ARG A 270 24.70 6.61 16.55
CA ARG A 270 26.08 6.31 16.15
C ARG A 270 26.21 6.17 14.63
N SER A 271 25.25 5.53 13.99
CA SER A 271 25.16 5.40 12.54
C SER A 271 23.72 5.13 12.09
N GLY A 272 23.37 5.57 10.88
CA GLY A 272 22.04 5.39 10.32
C GLY A 272 20.96 6.29 10.94
N SER A 273 19.72 6.06 10.53
CA SER A 273 18.55 6.83 10.95
C SER A 273 17.92 6.21 12.19
N CYS A 274 17.41 7.06 13.09
CA CYS A 274 16.56 6.65 14.20
C CYS A 274 15.16 6.26 13.72
N ASP A 275 14.46 5.55 14.57
CA ASP A 275 13.02 5.46 14.52
C ASP A 275 12.39 6.87 14.62
N LYS A 276 11.60 7.25 13.61
CA LYS A 276 11.03 8.61 13.48
C LYS A 276 9.99 8.92 14.55
N THR A 277 9.56 7.91 15.32
CA THR A 277 8.59 8.02 16.42
C THR A 277 9.24 8.26 17.75
N THR A 278 10.06 7.30 18.12
CA THR A 278 10.62 7.17 19.45
C THR A 278 11.97 7.87 19.54
N GLY A 279 12.62 8.10 18.40
CA GLY A 279 14.02 8.52 18.33
C GLY A 279 14.98 7.38 18.63
N HIS A 280 14.48 6.15 18.72
CA HIS A 280 15.29 4.99 19.04
C HIS A 280 16.35 4.75 17.95
N CYS A 281 17.59 4.54 18.38
CA CYS A 281 18.72 4.31 17.48
C CYS A 281 19.08 2.81 17.45
N PRO A 282 18.85 2.10 16.33
CA PRO A 282 19.22 0.69 16.21
C PRO A 282 20.73 0.45 16.39
N SER A 283 21.55 1.44 16.03
CA SER A 283 23.01 1.42 16.18
C SER A 283 23.52 1.75 17.59
N GLY A 284 22.62 2.09 18.52
CA GLY A 284 22.94 2.80 19.76
C GLY A 284 23.39 4.25 19.53
N CYS A 285 23.75 4.93 20.61
CA CYS A 285 24.02 6.37 20.63
C CYS A 285 25.43 6.75 20.16
N ALA A 286 25.53 7.93 19.55
CA ALA A 286 26.78 8.58 19.23
C ALA A 286 27.57 8.93 20.51
N THR A 287 28.88 9.13 20.38
CA THR A 287 29.73 9.52 21.51
C THR A 287 29.23 10.80 22.16
N GLY A 288 29.10 10.79 23.50
CA GLY A 288 28.57 11.92 24.27
C GLY A 288 27.05 11.90 24.45
N TRP A 289 26.34 10.94 23.86
CA TRP A 289 24.88 10.80 23.97
C TRP A 289 24.49 9.47 24.63
N THR A 290 23.42 9.50 25.42
CA THR A 290 22.90 8.34 26.17
C THR A 290 21.36 8.32 26.20
N GLY A 291 20.78 7.23 26.71
CA GLY A 291 19.33 6.99 26.77
C GLY A 291 18.77 6.23 25.56
N ASP A 292 17.56 5.70 25.67
CA ASP A 292 16.94 4.83 24.65
C ASP A 292 16.70 5.51 23.29
N ASN A 293 16.65 6.85 23.28
CA ASN A 293 16.50 7.70 22.10
C ASN A 293 17.68 8.67 21.88
N CYS A 294 18.79 8.46 22.59
CA CYS A 294 20.03 9.22 22.43
C CYS A 294 19.86 10.74 22.56
N GLN A 295 18.98 11.22 23.44
CA GLN A 295 18.72 12.66 23.64
C GLN A 295 19.43 13.26 24.85
N THR A 296 20.09 12.44 25.68
CA THR A 296 20.75 12.92 26.89
C THR A 296 22.23 13.07 26.64
N GLY A 297 22.71 14.32 26.56
CA GLY A 297 24.13 14.65 26.47
C GLY A 297 24.83 14.49 27.82
N ASN A 298 26.02 13.89 27.81
CA ASN A 298 26.93 13.88 28.96
C ASN A 298 27.78 15.16 29.04
#